data_AF-B4WXG6-F1
#
_entry.id   AF-B4WXG6-F1
#
_cell.length_a   1.000
_cell.length_b   1.000
_cell.length_c   1.000
_cell.angle_alpha   90.00
_cell.angle_beta   90.00
_cell.angle_gamma   90.00
#
_symmetry.space_group_name_H-M   'P 1'
#
loop_
_entity.id
_entity.type
_entity.pdbx_description
1 polymer ?
#
loop_
_entity_poly.entity_id
_entity_poly.type
_entity_poly.pdbx_seq_one_letter_code
_entity_poly.pdbx_strand_id
1 'polypeptide(L)'
;MNFITLIPAQTAQRFFLALFLAFFSTAVHCDVRQAMAPLTDPSANADHAVEEALKASKALKPAEQLVLQNRLRLRQAAMMMLNNQFSQAREILSTIETASPSGAQAGLLMAESFRLENNTEQAKNWFLRTARHFPYRPQTLSGLMSAAHDQRTTNPGLSLALYQEVETQSQFAENQLSILRASGHIDPLAVIFPSEINDDVRKTLLKNCLHHPELNLLHASSRLQEAVATLLQLQAQNRQLTEQLNALTQKLATYQKQRSAIEATLSSNASQLTSLKEQLVPNDFSPDQTHIRQQLTRLTNQQTRLHAQIAFIDQASESLPGIIDKIDRQTRQLHSAAMAQLKGSQVDVETVLNKSYQAYLSDLRNLTAEAKLQRAEIQISASP
;
A
#
# COMPACT_ATOMS: atom_id res chain seq x y z
N MET A 1 -6.57 -27.81 24.46
CA MET A 1 -5.28 -27.90 23.75
C MET A 1 -5.50 -27.42 22.32
N ASN A 2 -5.31 -26.11 22.07
CA ASN A 2 -5.48 -25.48 20.75
C ASN A 2 -4.16 -24.77 20.39
N PHE A 3 -3.48 -25.26 19.35
CA PHE A 3 -2.17 -24.81 18.87
C PHE A 3 -2.26 -23.73 17.77
N ILE A 4 -3.20 -22.78 17.89
CA ILE A 4 -3.32 -21.65 16.94
C ILE A 4 -3.32 -20.34 17.73
N THR A 5 -2.25 -20.12 18.50
CA THR A 5 -1.91 -18.81 19.06
C THR A 5 -0.40 -18.65 18.96
N LEU A 6 0.04 -17.49 18.48
CA LEU A 6 1.42 -17.06 18.22
C LEU A 6 2.01 -17.40 16.85
N ILE A 7 1.49 -16.74 15.82
CA ILE A 7 2.37 -16.21 14.77
C ILE A 7 2.54 -14.73 15.09
N PRO A 8 3.73 -14.25 15.49
CA PRO A 8 3.94 -12.84 15.76
C PRO A 8 3.73 -12.04 14.47
N ALA A 9 3.02 -10.91 14.55
CA ALA A 9 2.67 -10.06 13.41
C ALA A 9 3.87 -9.67 12.50
N GLN A 10 5.10 -9.76 13.03
CA GLN A 10 6.34 -9.55 12.27
C GLN A 10 6.66 -10.65 11.25
N THR A 11 6.20 -11.90 11.45
CA THR A 11 6.47 -13.00 10.52
C THR A 11 5.55 -12.97 9.31
N ALA A 12 4.29 -12.54 9.49
CA ALA A 12 3.35 -12.33 8.39
C ALA A 12 3.81 -11.17 7.48
N GLN A 13 4.25 -10.04 8.06
CA GLN A 13 4.78 -8.91 7.28
C GLN A 13 6.05 -9.26 6.49
N ARG A 14 6.96 -10.07 7.05
CA ARG A 14 8.19 -10.51 6.36
C ARG A 14 7.91 -11.51 5.24
N PHE A 15 6.89 -12.37 5.40
CA PHE A 15 6.45 -13.28 4.34
C PHE A 15 5.80 -12.50 3.18
N PHE A 16 5.00 -11.47 3.47
CA PHE A 16 4.44 -10.56 2.46
C PHE A 16 5.51 -9.77 1.72
N LEU A 17 6.51 -9.23 2.42
CA LEU A 17 7.61 -8.50 1.77
C LEU A 17 8.48 -9.41 0.89
N ALA A 18 8.77 -10.64 1.35
CA ALA A 18 9.61 -11.59 0.62
C ALA A 18 8.91 -12.19 -0.62
N LEU A 19 7.61 -12.47 -0.52
CA LEU A 19 6.81 -12.95 -1.66
C LEU A 19 6.65 -11.87 -2.75
N PHE A 20 6.64 -10.59 -2.36
CA PHE A 20 6.43 -9.46 -3.28
C PHE A 20 7.74 -8.94 -3.91
N LEU A 21 8.86 -8.95 -3.17
CA LEU A 21 10.19 -8.54 -3.68
C LEU A 21 10.78 -9.51 -4.70
N ALA A 22 10.31 -10.77 -4.75
CA ALA A 22 10.80 -11.77 -5.70
C ALA A 22 10.30 -11.56 -7.15
N PHE A 23 9.29 -10.71 -7.38
CA PHE A 23 8.65 -10.57 -8.70
C PHE A 23 9.29 -9.55 -9.65
N PHE A 24 10.06 -8.56 -9.18
CA PHE A 24 10.52 -7.46 -10.04
C PHE A 24 12.05 -7.36 -10.14
N SER A 25 12.63 -8.18 -11.02
CA SER A 25 14.01 -8.07 -11.50
C SER A 25 14.03 -7.36 -12.87
N THR A 26 14.93 -6.38 -13.03
CA THR A 26 15.00 -5.42 -14.14
C THR A 26 15.27 -6.03 -15.53
N ALA A 27 15.81 -7.24 -15.62
CA ALA A 27 16.02 -7.94 -16.89
C ALA A 27 14.70 -8.32 -17.61
N VAL A 28 13.58 -8.40 -16.88
CA VAL A 28 12.24 -8.74 -17.40
C VAL A 28 11.66 -7.64 -18.31
N HIS A 29 12.14 -6.40 -18.18
CA HIS A 29 11.45 -5.23 -18.74
C HIS A 29 11.62 -5.06 -20.27
N CYS A 30 12.65 -5.66 -20.88
CA CYS A 30 12.89 -5.53 -22.33
C CYS A 30 12.00 -6.47 -23.15
N ASP A 31 11.93 -7.75 -22.76
CA ASP A 31 11.12 -8.78 -23.46
C ASP A 31 9.62 -8.58 -23.24
N VAL A 32 9.21 -8.13 -22.05
CA VAL A 32 7.80 -7.79 -21.76
C VAL A 32 7.33 -6.60 -22.59
N ARG A 33 8.18 -5.59 -22.81
CA ARG A 33 7.82 -4.40 -23.62
C ARG A 33 7.54 -4.76 -25.08
N GLN A 34 8.34 -5.66 -25.67
CA GLN A 34 8.11 -6.15 -27.04
C GLN A 34 6.84 -7.01 -27.12
N ALA A 35 6.60 -7.91 -26.16
CA ALA A 35 5.39 -8.72 -26.10
C ALA A 35 4.11 -7.90 -25.81
N MET A 36 4.25 -6.74 -25.15
CA MET A 36 3.14 -5.83 -24.86
C MET A 36 2.86 -4.79 -25.95
N ALA A 37 3.78 -4.57 -26.90
CA ALA A 37 3.64 -3.57 -27.94
C ALA A 37 2.29 -3.62 -28.69
N PRO A 38 1.80 -4.79 -29.16
CA PRO A 38 0.51 -4.86 -29.82
C PRO A 38 -0.65 -4.74 -28.83
N LEU A 39 -0.47 -4.80 -27.51
CA LEU A 39 -1.54 -4.56 -26.54
C LEU A 39 -1.69 -3.08 -26.17
N THR A 40 -0.65 -2.27 -26.36
CA THR A 40 -0.62 -0.85 -25.98
C THR A 40 -0.79 0.12 -27.14
N ASP A 41 -0.47 -0.30 -28.38
CA ASP A 41 -0.57 0.55 -29.57
C ASP A 41 -1.75 0.12 -30.47
N PRO A 42 -2.79 0.95 -30.66
CA PRO A 42 -3.90 0.66 -31.55
C PRO A 42 -3.52 0.76 -33.04
N SER A 43 -2.34 1.26 -33.39
CA SER A 43 -1.84 1.29 -34.78
C SER A 43 -1.15 -0.01 -35.22
N ALA A 44 -0.78 -0.87 -34.26
CA ALA A 44 -0.18 -2.19 -34.50
C ALA A 44 -1.25 -3.27 -34.79
N ASN A 45 -2.19 -2.99 -35.70
CA ASN A 45 -3.29 -3.91 -36.07
C ASN A 45 -2.90 -4.92 -37.15
N ALA A 46 -1.61 -5.20 -37.33
CA ALA A 46 -1.19 -6.24 -38.25
C ALA A 46 -1.22 -7.60 -37.54
N ASP A 47 -1.90 -8.59 -38.13
CA ASP A 47 -1.91 -9.99 -37.62
C ASP A 47 -0.48 -10.50 -37.33
N HIS A 48 0.49 -10.08 -38.15
CA HIS A 48 1.92 -10.37 -37.99
C HIS A 48 2.51 -9.87 -36.66
N ALA A 49 2.09 -8.69 -36.18
CA ALA A 49 2.61 -8.12 -34.93
C ALA A 49 2.12 -8.88 -33.69
N VAL A 50 0.89 -9.42 -33.74
CA VAL A 50 0.33 -10.24 -32.65
C VAL A 50 1.00 -11.61 -32.63
N GLU A 51 1.28 -12.21 -33.80
CA GLU A 51 2.00 -13.48 -33.90
C GLU A 51 3.46 -13.39 -33.44
N GLU A 52 4.15 -12.30 -33.79
CA GLU A 52 5.51 -12.03 -33.30
C GLU A 52 5.54 -11.83 -31.78
N ALA A 53 4.57 -11.10 -31.23
CA ALA A 53 4.44 -10.95 -29.78
C ALA A 53 4.12 -12.27 -29.08
N LEU A 54 3.32 -13.16 -29.70
CA LEU A 54 3.08 -14.51 -29.18
C LEU A 54 4.34 -15.37 -29.18
N LYS A 55 5.19 -15.26 -30.21
CA LYS A 55 6.50 -15.93 -30.25
C LYS A 55 7.43 -15.38 -29.17
N ALA A 56 7.54 -14.06 -29.05
CA ALA A 56 8.35 -13.39 -28.04
C ALA A 56 7.90 -13.73 -26.60
N SER A 57 6.58 -13.86 -26.37
CA SER A 57 6.03 -14.20 -25.06
C SER A 57 6.47 -15.56 -24.53
N LYS A 58 6.93 -16.49 -25.39
CA LYS A 58 7.40 -17.82 -24.97
C LYS A 58 8.72 -17.79 -24.19
N ALA A 59 9.48 -16.69 -24.29
CA ALA A 59 10.72 -16.50 -23.55
C ALA A 59 10.48 -15.94 -22.12
N LEU A 60 9.24 -15.58 -21.78
CA LEU A 60 8.90 -14.96 -20.49
C LEU A 60 8.78 -15.99 -19.35
N LYS A 61 8.82 -15.50 -18.11
CA LYS A 61 8.59 -16.32 -16.92
C LYS A 61 7.17 -16.92 -16.95
N PRO A 62 6.94 -18.12 -16.36
CA PRO A 62 5.67 -18.84 -16.51
C PRO A 62 4.40 -18.05 -16.18
N ALA A 63 4.43 -17.22 -15.13
CA ALA A 63 3.28 -16.43 -14.71
C ALA A 63 2.97 -15.26 -15.67
N GLU A 64 4.00 -14.56 -16.13
CA GLU A 64 3.88 -13.45 -17.09
C GLU A 64 3.49 -13.96 -18.47
N GLN A 65 4.10 -15.07 -18.89
CA GLN A 65 3.80 -15.78 -20.11
C GLN A 65 2.31 -16.14 -20.19
N LEU A 66 1.74 -16.73 -19.14
CA LEU A 66 0.33 -17.13 -19.13
C LEU A 66 -0.61 -15.92 -19.28
N VAL A 67 -0.37 -14.84 -18.56
CA VAL A 67 -1.23 -13.65 -18.60
C VAL A 67 -1.14 -12.94 -19.96
N LEU A 68 0.09 -12.72 -20.46
CA LEU A 68 0.31 -12.03 -21.74
C LEU A 68 -0.16 -12.86 -22.92
N GLN A 69 0.13 -14.16 -22.96
CA GLN A 69 -0.36 -15.05 -24.01
C GLN A 69 -1.88 -15.06 -24.08
N ASN A 70 -2.56 -15.17 -22.93
CA ASN A 70 -4.01 -15.15 -22.91
C ASN A 70 -4.58 -13.82 -23.42
N ARG A 71 -3.96 -12.67 -23.09
CA ARG A 71 -4.38 -11.38 -23.64
C ARG A 71 -4.12 -11.23 -25.13
N LEU A 72 -2.97 -11.70 -25.61
CA LEU A 72 -2.65 -11.71 -27.04
C LEU A 72 -3.61 -12.61 -27.83
N ARG A 73 -3.97 -13.78 -27.29
CA ARG A 73 -4.98 -14.68 -27.88
C ARG A 73 -6.37 -14.05 -27.93
N LEU A 74 -6.81 -13.36 -26.86
CA LEU A 74 -8.06 -12.61 -26.86
C LEU A 74 -8.08 -11.55 -27.98
N ARG A 75 -6.98 -10.80 -28.12
CA ARG A 75 -6.85 -9.79 -29.17
C ARG A 75 -6.85 -10.41 -30.56
N GLN A 76 -6.08 -11.48 -30.77
CA GLN A 76 -6.04 -12.21 -32.03
C GLN A 76 -7.43 -12.72 -32.42
N ALA A 77 -8.16 -13.34 -31.49
CA ALA A 77 -9.52 -13.80 -31.72
C ALA A 77 -10.47 -12.64 -32.09
N ALA A 78 -10.38 -11.50 -31.39
CA ALA A 78 -11.18 -10.33 -31.73
C ALA A 78 -10.87 -9.79 -33.13
N MET A 79 -9.60 -9.77 -33.55
CA MET A 79 -9.20 -9.39 -34.92
C MET A 79 -9.74 -10.36 -35.96
N MET A 80 -9.67 -11.67 -35.70
CA MET A 80 -10.26 -12.69 -36.57
C MET A 80 -11.78 -12.54 -36.69
N MET A 81 -12.47 -12.16 -35.63
CA MET A 81 -13.91 -11.87 -35.67
C MET A 81 -14.22 -10.65 -36.55
N LEU A 82 -13.41 -9.60 -36.51
CA LEU A 82 -13.54 -8.44 -37.41
C LEU A 82 -13.36 -8.84 -38.89
N ASN A 83 -12.51 -9.84 -39.15
CA ASN A 83 -12.29 -10.41 -40.48
C ASN A 83 -13.29 -11.52 -40.87
N ASN A 84 -14.40 -11.67 -40.12
CA ASN A 84 -15.43 -12.72 -40.31
C ASN A 84 -14.92 -14.18 -40.18
N GLN A 85 -13.77 -14.39 -39.55
CA GLN A 85 -13.17 -15.72 -39.32
C GLN A 85 -13.62 -16.31 -37.97
N PHE A 86 -14.92 -16.48 -37.78
CA PHE A 86 -15.50 -16.86 -36.48
C PHE A 86 -15.09 -18.25 -35.99
N SER A 87 -14.91 -19.24 -36.88
CA SER A 87 -14.48 -20.59 -36.49
C SER A 87 -13.04 -20.63 -35.97
N GLN A 88 -12.13 -19.90 -36.61
CA GLN A 88 -10.74 -19.81 -36.17
C GLN A 88 -10.63 -18.99 -34.88
N ALA A 89 -11.40 -17.92 -34.74
CA ALA A 89 -11.49 -17.17 -33.49
C ALA A 89 -11.94 -18.06 -32.31
N ARG A 90 -12.96 -18.89 -32.52
CA ARG A 90 -13.45 -19.83 -31.49
C ARG A 90 -12.43 -20.89 -31.11
N GLU A 91 -11.67 -21.40 -32.10
CA GLU A 91 -10.58 -22.35 -31.83
C GLU A 91 -9.53 -21.71 -30.91
N ILE A 92 -9.08 -20.49 -31.21
CA ILE A 92 -8.13 -19.76 -30.37
C ILE A 92 -8.69 -19.50 -28.97
N LEU A 93 -9.94 -19.03 -28.87
CA LEU A 93 -10.60 -18.75 -27.60
C LEU A 93 -10.75 -20.01 -26.74
N SER A 94 -10.96 -21.18 -27.36
CA SER A 94 -11.07 -22.45 -26.64
C SER A 94 -9.77 -22.89 -25.97
N THR A 95 -8.62 -22.39 -26.43
CA THR A 95 -7.31 -22.66 -25.81
C THR A 95 -7.06 -21.85 -24.53
N ILE A 96 -7.92 -20.87 -24.23
CA ILE A 96 -7.81 -20.06 -23.02
C ILE A 96 -8.48 -20.81 -21.88
N GLU A 97 -7.70 -21.15 -20.85
CA GLU A 97 -8.22 -21.84 -19.66
C GLU A 97 -9.30 -21.01 -18.97
N THR A 98 -10.39 -21.66 -18.56
CA THR A 98 -11.51 -20.99 -17.87
C THR A 98 -11.11 -20.46 -16.50
N ALA A 99 -10.14 -21.10 -15.84
CA ALA A 99 -9.59 -20.62 -14.57
C ALA A 99 -8.68 -19.38 -14.72
N SER A 100 -8.33 -18.99 -15.95
CA SER A 100 -7.44 -17.85 -16.19
C SER A 100 -8.12 -16.50 -15.92
N PRO A 101 -7.35 -15.43 -15.63
CA PRO A 101 -7.89 -14.07 -15.47
C PRO A 101 -8.67 -13.56 -16.69
N SER A 102 -8.40 -14.14 -17.87
CA SER A 102 -8.96 -13.83 -19.17
C SER A 102 -10.21 -14.66 -19.50
N GLY A 103 -10.54 -15.68 -18.71
CA GLY A 103 -11.61 -16.63 -19.01
C GLY A 103 -12.99 -15.99 -19.18
N ALA A 104 -13.32 -14.94 -18.41
CA ALA A 104 -14.58 -14.24 -18.53
C ALA A 104 -14.71 -13.48 -19.88
N GLN A 105 -13.63 -12.83 -20.30
CA GLN A 105 -13.59 -12.14 -21.60
C GLN A 105 -13.61 -13.14 -22.76
N ALA A 106 -12.92 -14.27 -22.61
CA ALA A 106 -12.95 -15.35 -23.59
C ALA A 106 -14.37 -15.92 -23.75
N GLY A 107 -15.06 -16.19 -22.64
CA GLY A 107 -16.44 -16.68 -22.66
C GLY A 107 -17.44 -15.68 -23.28
N LEU A 108 -17.27 -14.38 -23.02
CA LEU A 108 -18.09 -13.34 -23.65
C LEU A 108 -17.79 -13.23 -25.16
N LEU A 109 -16.53 -13.23 -25.58
CA LEU A 109 -16.17 -13.22 -27.01
C LEU A 109 -16.64 -14.50 -27.73
N MET A 110 -16.61 -15.65 -27.07
CA MET A 110 -17.21 -16.89 -27.60
C MET A 110 -18.71 -16.69 -27.85
N ALA A 111 -19.45 -16.14 -26.88
CA ALA A 111 -20.88 -15.86 -27.04
C ALA A 111 -21.14 -14.88 -28.20
N GLU A 112 -20.36 -13.81 -28.29
CA GLU A 112 -20.46 -12.82 -29.37
C GLU A 112 -20.17 -13.42 -30.75
N SER A 113 -19.20 -14.33 -30.86
CA SER A 113 -18.89 -15.00 -32.13
C SER A 113 -20.08 -15.78 -32.69
N PHE A 114 -20.83 -16.50 -31.83
CA PHE A 114 -22.04 -17.19 -32.23
C PHE A 114 -23.18 -16.22 -32.55
N ARG A 115 -23.26 -15.09 -31.82
CA ARG A 115 -24.27 -14.07 -32.05
C ARG A 115 -24.11 -13.40 -33.41
N LEU A 116 -22.87 -13.06 -33.80
CA LEU A 116 -22.56 -12.47 -35.11
C LEU A 116 -22.86 -13.43 -36.28
N GLU A 117 -22.82 -14.74 -36.05
CA GLU A 117 -23.28 -15.76 -37.01
C GLU A 117 -24.79 -16.05 -36.95
N ASN A 118 -25.57 -15.23 -36.24
CA ASN A 118 -27.01 -15.40 -36.00
C ASN A 118 -27.39 -16.71 -35.26
N ASN A 119 -26.45 -17.37 -34.59
CA ASN A 119 -26.73 -18.53 -33.75
C ASN A 119 -27.06 -18.11 -32.31
N THR A 120 -28.28 -17.58 -32.14
CA THR A 120 -28.76 -16.99 -30.89
C THR A 120 -28.85 -18.01 -29.75
N GLU A 121 -29.11 -19.28 -30.04
CA GLU A 121 -29.18 -20.35 -29.04
C GLU A 121 -27.80 -20.66 -28.43
N GLN A 122 -26.76 -20.82 -29.26
CA GLN A 122 -25.41 -21.05 -28.76
C GLN A 122 -24.84 -19.82 -28.06
N ALA A 123 -25.09 -18.62 -28.60
CA ALA A 123 -24.70 -17.37 -27.97
C ALA A 123 -25.27 -17.26 -26.54
N LYS A 124 -26.58 -17.47 -26.39
CA LYS A 124 -27.27 -17.50 -25.09
C LYS A 124 -26.64 -18.50 -24.13
N ASN A 125 -26.40 -19.73 -24.57
CA ASN A 125 -25.82 -20.76 -23.71
C ASN A 125 -24.43 -20.37 -23.20
N TRP A 126 -23.62 -19.73 -24.04
CA TRP A 126 -22.31 -19.21 -23.64
C TRP A 126 -22.41 -18.02 -22.68
N PHE A 127 -23.35 -17.09 -22.89
CA PHE A 127 -23.61 -16.00 -21.93
C PHE A 127 -24.01 -16.54 -20.55
N LEU A 128 -24.94 -17.51 -20.51
CA LEU A 128 -25.37 -18.17 -19.27
C LEU A 128 -24.23 -18.91 -18.58
N ARG A 129 -23.45 -19.69 -19.32
CA ARG A 129 -22.29 -20.41 -18.79
C ARG A 129 -21.27 -19.45 -18.20
N THR A 130 -21.01 -18.34 -18.89
CA THR A 130 -20.02 -17.33 -18.47
C THR A 130 -20.51 -16.59 -17.22
N ALA A 131 -21.79 -16.19 -17.15
CA ALA A 131 -22.37 -15.54 -15.99
C ALA A 131 -22.38 -16.45 -14.75
N ARG A 132 -22.65 -17.75 -14.92
CA ARG A 132 -22.59 -18.73 -13.83
C ARG A 132 -21.17 -19.01 -13.34
N HIS A 133 -20.20 -19.06 -14.24
CA HIS A 133 -18.81 -19.31 -13.87
C HIS A 133 -18.12 -18.09 -13.27
N PHE A 134 -18.57 -16.89 -13.64
CA PHE A 134 -18.07 -15.62 -13.13
C PHE A 134 -19.24 -14.75 -12.64
N PRO A 135 -19.84 -15.12 -11.50
CA PRO A 135 -21.02 -14.43 -10.98
C PRO A 135 -20.67 -13.01 -10.51
N TYR A 136 -21.69 -12.16 -10.43
CA TYR A 136 -21.62 -10.80 -9.86
C TYR A 136 -20.74 -9.80 -10.63
N ARG A 137 -20.14 -10.18 -11.77
CA ARG A 137 -19.33 -9.26 -12.57
C ARG A 137 -20.22 -8.40 -13.47
N PRO A 138 -20.08 -7.07 -13.49
CA PRO A 138 -20.92 -6.22 -14.33
C PRO A 138 -20.85 -6.60 -15.82
N GLN A 139 -19.67 -7.02 -16.31
CA GLN A 139 -19.51 -7.40 -17.71
C GLN A 139 -20.26 -8.68 -18.07
N THR A 140 -20.29 -9.69 -17.19
CA THR A 140 -20.98 -10.96 -17.47
C THR A 140 -22.48 -10.82 -17.31
N LEU A 141 -22.93 -10.02 -16.34
CA LEU A 141 -24.32 -9.65 -16.16
C LEU A 141 -24.85 -8.79 -17.33
N SER A 142 -24.03 -7.87 -17.87
CA SER A 142 -24.37 -7.11 -19.08
C SER A 142 -24.49 -8.00 -20.33
N GLY A 143 -23.61 -9.00 -20.45
CA GLY A 143 -23.73 -10.02 -21.51
C GLY A 143 -25.02 -10.84 -21.38
N LEU A 144 -25.38 -11.21 -20.16
CA LEU A 144 -26.64 -11.91 -19.88
C LEU A 144 -27.88 -11.05 -20.18
N MET A 145 -27.83 -9.76 -19.82
CA MET A 145 -28.84 -8.75 -20.16
C MET A 145 -29.01 -8.63 -21.68
N SER A 146 -27.89 -8.60 -22.42
CA SER A 146 -27.91 -8.56 -23.89
C SER A 146 -28.56 -9.80 -24.48
N ALA A 147 -28.23 -10.98 -23.95
CA ALA A 147 -28.87 -12.24 -24.35
C ALA A 147 -30.38 -12.26 -24.05
N ALA A 148 -30.81 -11.61 -22.96
CA ALA A 148 -32.22 -11.46 -22.62
C ALA A 148 -32.94 -10.56 -23.63
N HIS A 149 -32.28 -9.48 -24.07
CA HIS A 149 -32.82 -8.58 -25.09
C HIS A 149 -33.00 -9.29 -26.44
N ASP A 150 -32.02 -10.08 -26.88
CA ASP A 150 -32.08 -10.85 -28.12
C ASP A 150 -33.27 -11.84 -28.15
N GLN A 151 -33.71 -12.32 -26.97
CA GLN A 151 -34.81 -13.26 -26.82
C GLN A 151 -36.17 -12.59 -26.59
N ARG A 152 -36.23 -11.25 -26.48
CA ARG A 152 -37.46 -10.52 -26.13
C ARG A 152 -38.61 -10.78 -27.11
N THR A 153 -38.31 -10.85 -28.40
CA THR A 153 -39.31 -11.07 -29.48
C THR A 153 -39.59 -12.56 -29.70
N THR A 154 -38.56 -13.41 -29.62
CA THR A 154 -38.65 -14.84 -29.93
C THR A 154 -39.24 -15.66 -28.79
N ASN A 155 -38.86 -15.37 -27.54
CA ASN A 155 -39.34 -16.08 -26.36
C ASN A 155 -39.40 -15.12 -25.13
N PRO A 156 -40.51 -14.40 -24.95
CA PRO A 156 -40.64 -13.41 -23.89
C PRO A 156 -40.56 -14.03 -22.49
N GLY A 157 -41.01 -15.28 -22.31
CA GLY A 157 -40.91 -15.98 -21.02
C GLY A 157 -39.46 -16.26 -20.62
N LEU A 158 -38.62 -16.66 -21.58
CA LEU A 158 -37.18 -16.85 -21.35
C LEU A 158 -36.48 -15.51 -21.08
N SER A 159 -36.82 -14.46 -21.85
CA SER A 159 -36.30 -13.11 -21.64
C SER A 159 -36.56 -12.62 -20.20
N LEU A 160 -37.80 -12.79 -19.70
CA LEU A 160 -38.16 -12.48 -18.32
C LEU A 160 -37.32 -13.24 -17.28
N ALA A 161 -37.08 -14.53 -17.49
CA ALA A 161 -36.26 -15.34 -16.59
C ALA A 161 -34.80 -14.88 -16.56
N LEU A 162 -34.23 -14.50 -17.71
CA LEU A 162 -32.87 -13.99 -17.80
C LEU A 162 -32.73 -12.62 -17.10
N TYR A 163 -33.69 -11.71 -17.28
CA TYR A 163 -33.69 -10.44 -16.54
C TYR A 163 -33.80 -10.66 -15.04
N GLN A 164 -34.65 -11.60 -14.60
CA GLN A 164 -34.79 -11.94 -13.18
C GLN A 164 -33.48 -12.49 -12.59
N GLU A 165 -32.73 -13.29 -13.36
CA GLU A 165 -31.42 -13.79 -12.94
C GLU A 165 -30.41 -12.64 -12.76
N VAL A 166 -30.35 -11.70 -13.71
CA VAL A 166 -29.48 -10.52 -13.61
C VAL A 166 -29.82 -9.68 -12.37
N GLU A 167 -31.12 -9.44 -12.14
CA GLU A 167 -31.60 -8.72 -10.96
C GLU A 167 -31.18 -9.43 -9.66
N THR A 168 -31.40 -10.74 -9.57
CA THR A 168 -31.09 -11.53 -8.38
C THR A 168 -29.61 -11.49 -8.04
N GLN A 169 -28.73 -11.69 -9.04
CA GLN A 169 -27.29 -11.64 -8.83
C GLN A 169 -26.80 -10.23 -8.49
N SER A 170 -27.33 -9.20 -9.16
CA SER A 170 -26.93 -7.82 -8.93
C SER A 170 -27.31 -7.38 -7.52
N GLN A 171 -28.55 -7.65 -7.11
CA GLN A 171 -29.05 -7.30 -5.78
C GLN A 171 -28.34 -8.07 -4.66
N PHE A 172 -27.99 -9.34 -4.89
CA PHE A 172 -27.14 -10.09 -3.95
C PHE A 172 -25.79 -9.39 -3.74
N ALA A 173 -25.11 -9.01 -4.83
CA ALA A 173 -23.83 -8.32 -4.76
C ALA A 173 -23.94 -6.95 -4.08
N GLU A 174 -25.00 -6.18 -4.37
CA GLU A 174 -25.30 -4.91 -3.68
C GLU A 174 -25.44 -5.10 -2.17
N ASN A 175 -26.15 -6.13 -1.72
CA ASN A 175 -26.30 -6.44 -0.30
C ASN A 175 -24.96 -6.78 0.36
N GLN A 176 -24.11 -7.57 -0.29
CA GLN A 176 -22.76 -7.87 0.20
C GLN A 176 -21.90 -6.60 0.32
N LEU A 177 -21.98 -5.71 -0.66
CA LEU A 177 -21.29 -4.42 -0.62
C LEU A 177 -21.82 -3.49 0.48
N SER A 178 -23.10 -3.60 0.85
CA SER A 178 -23.68 -2.84 1.96
C SER A 178 -23.12 -3.29 3.31
N ILE A 179 -22.92 -4.60 3.51
CA ILE A 179 -22.31 -5.19 4.71
C ILE A 179 -20.88 -4.66 4.88
N LEU A 180 -20.10 -4.65 3.79
CA LEU A 180 -18.73 -4.14 3.78
C LEU A 180 -18.63 -2.66 4.18
N ARG A 181 -19.70 -1.87 3.98
CA ARG A 181 -19.75 -0.45 4.33
C ARG A 181 -20.51 -0.17 5.65
N ALA A 182 -20.96 -1.20 6.36
CA ALA A 182 -21.78 -1.03 7.56
C ALA A 182 -21.07 -0.22 8.67
N SER A 183 -19.74 -0.30 8.75
CA SER A 183 -18.91 0.45 9.71
C SER A 183 -18.62 1.90 9.30
N GLY A 184 -19.11 2.35 8.15
CA GLY A 184 -18.89 3.70 7.61
C GLY A 184 -17.56 3.89 6.87
N HIS A 185 -16.61 2.95 6.98
CA HIS A 185 -15.39 2.91 6.18
C HIS A 185 -15.20 1.53 5.56
N ILE A 186 -14.51 1.46 4.42
CA ILE A 186 -14.13 0.20 3.80
C ILE A 186 -12.79 -0.22 4.40
N ASP A 187 -12.74 -1.37 5.07
CA ASP A 187 -11.46 -1.93 5.51
C ASP A 187 -10.70 -2.53 4.30
N PRO A 188 -9.50 -2.02 3.97
CA PRO A 188 -8.66 -2.59 2.90
C PRO A 188 -8.41 -4.09 3.09
N LEU A 189 -8.27 -4.57 4.33
CA LEU A 189 -7.99 -5.97 4.63
C LEU A 189 -9.19 -6.85 4.29
N ALA A 190 -10.41 -6.36 4.51
CA ALA A 190 -11.64 -7.08 4.15
C ALA A 190 -11.83 -7.23 2.63
N VAL A 191 -11.15 -6.42 1.82
CA VAL A 191 -11.16 -6.50 0.34
C VAL A 191 -10.02 -7.39 -0.17
N ILE A 192 -8.84 -7.31 0.46
CA ILE A 192 -7.65 -8.07 0.03
C ILE A 192 -7.74 -9.54 0.47
N PHE A 193 -8.23 -9.80 1.68
CA PHE A 193 -8.28 -11.13 2.29
C PHE A 193 -9.68 -11.70 2.37
N PRO A 194 -9.83 -13.04 2.51
CA PRO A 194 -11.10 -13.66 2.85
C PRO A 194 -11.77 -12.96 4.03
N SER A 195 -13.05 -12.63 3.87
CA SER A 195 -13.82 -11.82 4.80
C SER A 195 -15.27 -12.30 4.85
N GLU A 196 -16.12 -11.60 5.60
CA GLU A 196 -17.54 -11.96 5.78
C GLU A 196 -18.36 -11.86 4.48
N ILE A 197 -17.86 -11.13 3.48
CA ILE A 197 -18.52 -11.02 2.18
C ILE A 197 -18.20 -12.19 1.26
N ASN A 198 -19.14 -12.50 0.36
CA ASN A 198 -18.96 -13.52 -0.66
C ASN A 198 -17.65 -13.33 -1.45
N ASP A 199 -16.96 -14.45 -1.67
CA ASP A 199 -15.62 -14.50 -2.26
C ASP A 199 -15.55 -13.93 -3.69
N ASP A 200 -16.57 -14.17 -4.51
CA ASP A 200 -16.62 -13.70 -5.90
C ASP A 200 -16.94 -12.21 -5.99
N VAL A 201 -17.81 -11.70 -5.10
CA VAL A 201 -18.07 -10.26 -4.96
C VAL A 201 -16.79 -9.54 -4.54
N ARG A 202 -16.08 -10.08 -3.54
CA ARG A 202 -14.81 -9.54 -3.06
C ARG A 202 -13.75 -9.52 -4.16
N LYS A 203 -13.56 -10.65 -4.85
CA LYS A 203 -12.60 -10.76 -5.97
C LYS A 203 -12.92 -9.78 -7.09
N THR A 204 -14.19 -9.56 -7.38
CA THR A 204 -14.63 -8.58 -8.40
C THR A 204 -14.30 -7.16 -7.96
N LEU A 205 -14.61 -6.79 -6.72
CA LEU A 205 -14.22 -5.49 -6.16
C LEU A 205 -12.71 -5.30 -6.16
N LEU A 206 -11.93 -6.28 -5.71
CA LEU A 206 -10.47 -6.24 -5.73
C LEU A 206 -9.94 -6.07 -7.16
N LYS A 207 -10.50 -6.81 -8.13
CA LYS A 207 -10.13 -6.66 -9.54
C LYS A 207 -10.38 -5.22 -10.02
N ASN A 208 -11.51 -4.62 -9.66
CA ASN A 208 -11.81 -3.22 -10.02
C ASN A 208 -10.83 -2.23 -9.37
N CYS A 209 -10.37 -2.48 -8.13
CA CYS A 209 -9.36 -1.67 -7.46
C CYS A 209 -7.99 -1.76 -8.15
N LEU A 210 -7.67 -2.91 -8.74
CA LEU A 210 -6.40 -3.13 -9.46
C LEU A 210 -6.41 -2.54 -10.88
N HIS A 211 -7.58 -2.40 -11.50
CA HIS A 211 -7.73 -1.94 -12.89
C HIS A 211 -8.25 -0.50 -13.02
N HIS A 212 -8.45 0.23 -11.92
CA HIS A 212 -8.98 1.59 -11.98
C HIS A 212 -8.01 2.51 -12.75
N PRO A 213 -8.50 3.23 -13.79
CA PRO A 213 -7.65 3.91 -14.77
C PRO A 213 -6.76 5.00 -14.17
N GLU A 214 -7.26 5.69 -13.15
CA GLU A 214 -6.55 6.80 -12.49
C GLU A 214 -5.86 6.42 -11.18
N LEU A 215 -6.22 5.28 -10.58
CA LEU A 215 -5.94 5.00 -9.17
C LEU A 215 -5.71 3.51 -8.97
N ASN A 216 -4.48 3.06 -9.19
CA ASN A 216 -4.15 1.64 -9.02
C ASN A 216 -3.83 1.34 -7.56
N LEU A 217 -4.55 0.38 -6.95
CA LEU A 217 -4.28 -0.08 -5.59
C LEU A 217 -2.84 -0.56 -5.39
N LEU A 218 -2.19 -1.12 -6.42
CA LEU A 218 -0.76 -1.50 -6.39
C LEU A 218 0.17 -0.29 -6.33
N HIS A 219 -0.20 0.80 -6.99
CA HIS A 219 0.57 2.04 -6.96
C HIS A 219 0.38 2.75 -5.61
N ALA A 220 -0.84 2.75 -5.08
CA ALA A 220 -1.11 3.30 -3.75
C ALA A 220 -0.42 2.46 -2.66
N SER A 221 -0.46 1.13 -2.76
CA SER A 221 0.17 0.23 -1.79
C SER A 221 1.70 0.25 -1.86
N SER A 222 2.30 0.39 -3.04
CA SER A 222 3.76 0.57 -3.17
C SER A 222 4.23 1.89 -2.56
N ARG A 223 3.53 3.00 -2.79
CA ARG A 223 3.81 4.27 -2.11
C ARG A 223 3.67 4.16 -0.59
N LEU A 224 2.67 3.43 -0.11
CA LEU A 224 2.51 3.15 1.31
C LEU A 224 3.69 2.32 1.85
N GLN A 225 4.13 1.30 1.11
CA GLN A 225 5.28 0.49 1.50
C GLN A 225 6.57 1.33 1.58
N GLU A 226 6.84 2.13 0.55
CA GLU A 226 7.98 3.05 0.54
C GLU A 226 7.91 4.01 1.72
N ALA A 227 6.73 4.60 1.96
CA ALA A 227 6.49 5.48 3.10
C ALA A 227 6.71 4.77 4.44
N VAL A 228 6.33 3.50 4.58
CA VAL A 228 6.56 2.69 5.79
C VAL A 228 8.04 2.36 5.96
N ALA A 229 8.73 1.99 4.87
CA ALA A 229 10.15 1.68 4.91
C ALA A 229 10.98 2.91 5.29
N THR A 230 10.68 4.07 4.70
CA THR A 230 11.30 5.35 5.10
C THR A 230 10.96 5.68 6.55
N LEU A 231 9.72 5.45 6.98
CA LEU A 231 9.31 5.63 8.39
C LEU A 231 10.13 4.78 9.36
N LEU A 232 10.33 3.50 9.05
CA LEU A 232 11.11 2.59 9.89
C LEU A 232 12.57 3.04 9.98
N GLN A 233 13.14 3.51 8.87
CA GLN A 233 14.48 4.08 8.84
C GLN A 233 14.57 5.37 9.67
N LEU A 234 13.60 6.27 9.50
CA LEU A 234 13.48 7.51 10.28
C LEU A 234 13.24 7.23 11.78
N GLN A 235 12.49 6.18 12.12
CA GLN A 235 12.25 5.77 13.50
C GLN A 235 13.52 5.23 14.15
N ALA A 236 14.33 4.46 13.41
CA ALA A 236 15.64 4.01 13.89
C ALA A 236 16.58 5.20 14.14
N GLN A 237 16.61 6.17 13.22
CA GLN A 237 17.36 7.42 13.40
C GLN A 237 16.87 8.23 14.59
N ASN A 238 15.55 8.36 14.79
CA ASN A 238 14.97 9.03 15.96
C ASN A 238 15.38 8.36 17.28
N ARG A 239 15.44 7.02 17.34
CA ARG A 239 15.92 6.32 18.54
C ARG A 239 17.37 6.70 18.85
N GLN A 240 18.25 6.71 17.86
CA GLN A 240 19.65 7.11 18.03
C GLN A 240 19.77 8.58 18.50
N LEU A 241 19.01 9.50 17.91
CA LEU A 241 19.01 10.90 18.32
C LEU A 241 18.47 11.09 19.75
N THR A 242 17.45 10.32 20.13
CA THR A 242 16.90 10.34 21.49
C THR A 242 17.90 9.82 22.51
N GLU A 243 18.64 8.75 22.18
CA GLU A 243 19.73 8.23 23.01
C GLU A 243 20.86 9.27 23.17
N GLN A 244 21.24 9.95 22.08
CA GLN A 244 22.21 11.05 22.13
C GLN A 244 21.72 12.22 23.00
N LEU A 245 20.45 12.60 22.87
CA LEU A 245 19.84 13.66 23.68
C LEU A 245 19.86 13.29 25.15
N ASN A 246 19.50 12.06 25.51
CA ASN A 246 19.56 11.57 26.88
C ASN A 246 21.00 11.58 27.43
N ALA A 247 21.97 11.13 26.64
CA ALA A 247 23.38 11.16 27.03
C ALA A 247 23.91 12.59 27.23
N LEU A 248 23.55 13.54 26.36
CA LEU A 248 23.93 14.94 26.47
C LEU A 248 23.27 15.61 27.69
N THR A 249 22.00 15.33 27.93
CA THR A 249 21.26 15.83 29.10
C THR A 249 21.87 15.31 30.39
N GLN A 250 22.27 14.04 30.44
CA GLN A 250 22.95 13.45 31.58
C GLN A 250 24.34 14.06 31.80
N LYS A 251 25.10 14.31 30.72
CA LYS A 251 26.39 15.03 30.79
C LYS A 251 26.22 16.45 31.35
N LEU A 252 25.21 17.18 30.91
CA LEU A 252 24.92 18.52 31.40
C LEU A 252 24.59 18.49 32.91
N ALA A 253 23.76 17.54 33.35
CA ALA A 253 23.48 17.35 34.78
C ALA A 253 24.74 17.00 35.59
N THR A 254 25.66 16.20 35.04
CA THR A 254 26.94 15.91 35.71
C THR A 254 27.84 17.14 35.81
N TYR A 255 27.91 17.97 34.76
CA TYR A 255 28.68 19.22 34.80
C TYR A 255 28.13 20.20 35.83
N GLN A 256 26.80 20.33 35.94
CA GLN A 256 26.17 21.17 36.98
C GLN A 256 26.52 20.67 38.40
N LYS A 257 26.47 19.35 38.63
CA LYS A 257 26.88 18.77 39.92
C LYS A 257 28.36 19.01 40.20
N GLN A 258 29.25 18.78 39.23
CA GLN A 258 30.68 19.03 39.38
C GLN A 258 30.97 20.51 39.70
N ARG A 259 30.31 21.43 39.00
CA ARG A 259 30.41 22.87 39.26
C ARG A 259 30.04 23.21 40.71
N SER A 260 28.88 22.72 41.20
CA SER A 260 28.45 22.95 42.59
C SER A 260 29.42 22.37 43.62
N ALA A 261 30.03 21.21 43.34
CA ALA A 261 31.01 20.60 44.22
C ALA A 261 32.32 21.42 44.26
N ILE A 262 32.77 21.92 43.10
CA ILE A 262 33.94 22.79 43.00
C ILE A 262 33.67 24.11 43.75
N GLU A 263 32.50 24.72 43.59
CA GLU A 263 32.11 25.94 44.32
C GLU A 263 32.12 25.74 45.84
N ALA A 264 31.62 24.59 46.33
CA ALA A 264 31.69 24.26 47.76
C ALA A 264 33.14 24.12 48.26
N THR A 265 34.02 23.46 47.48
CA THR A 265 35.45 23.35 47.83
C THR A 265 36.17 24.71 47.77
N LEU A 266 35.81 25.58 46.83
CA LEU A 266 36.35 26.93 46.73
C LEU A 266 35.99 27.79 47.95
N SER A 267 34.74 27.70 48.40
CA SER A 267 34.27 28.36 49.63
C SER A 267 35.04 27.89 50.87
N SER A 268 35.24 26.56 51.01
CA SER A 268 36.04 25.99 52.10
C SER A 268 37.52 26.39 52.02
N ASN A 269 38.10 26.46 50.82
CA ASN A 269 39.50 26.89 50.65
C ASN A 269 39.66 28.39 50.93
N ALA A 270 38.64 29.20 50.62
CA ALA A 270 38.64 30.63 50.90
C ALA A 270 38.69 30.89 52.42
N SER A 271 37.88 30.19 53.22
CA SER A 271 37.90 30.33 54.68
C SER A 271 39.26 29.92 55.28
N GLN A 272 39.83 28.80 54.81
CA GLN A 272 41.18 28.35 55.20
C GLN A 272 42.28 29.35 54.82
N LEU A 273 42.19 29.96 53.63
CA LEU A 273 43.14 30.99 53.19
C LEU A 273 43.07 32.25 54.07
N THR A 274 41.88 32.69 54.47
CA THR A 274 41.74 33.80 55.44
C THR A 274 42.38 33.47 56.77
N SER A 275 42.11 32.30 57.36
CA SER A 275 42.71 31.90 58.63
C SER A 275 44.23 31.76 58.56
N LEU A 276 44.77 31.19 57.47
CA LEU A 276 46.22 31.07 57.26
C LEU A 276 46.90 32.43 57.02
N LYS A 277 46.19 33.38 56.39
CA LYS A 277 46.69 34.76 56.22
C LYS A 277 46.71 35.53 57.54
N GLU A 278 45.70 35.33 58.40
CA GLU A 278 45.64 35.95 59.73
C GLU A 278 46.75 35.43 60.67
N GLN A 279 47.17 34.18 60.50
CA GLN A 279 48.28 33.57 61.25
C GLN A 279 49.68 33.94 60.72
N LEU A 280 49.76 34.63 59.58
CA LEU A 280 51.02 34.99 58.94
C LEU A 280 51.62 36.25 59.57
N VAL A 281 52.84 36.16 60.09
CA VAL A 281 53.57 37.32 60.64
C VAL A 281 54.54 37.87 59.58
N PRO A 282 54.46 39.18 59.23
CA PRO A 282 55.37 39.79 58.27
C PRO A 282 56.84 39.69 58.73
N ASN A 283 57.74 39.33 57.82
CA ASN A 283 59.20 39.19 58.05
C ASN A 283 59.66 38.11 59.05
N ASP A 284 58.78 37.22 59.50
CA ASP A 284 59.18 36.02 60.24
C ASP A 284 59.36 34.81 59.28
N PHE A 285 60.49 34.12 59.44
CA PHE A 285 60.94 32.96 58.67
C PHE A 285 61.22 31.74 59.55
N SER A 286 60.62 31.69 60.74
CA SER A 286 60.61 30.50 61.59
C SER A 286 60.04 29.27 60.84
N PRO A 287 60.39 28.04 61.25
CA PRO A 287 59.96 26.80 60.59
C PRO A 287 58.44 26.74 60.38
N ASP A 288 57.68 27.17 61.38
CA ASP A 288 56.20 27.21 61.35
C ASP A 288 55.66 28.24 60.35
N GLN A 289 56.24 29.44 60.30
CA GLN A 289 55.86 30.47 59.33
C GLN A 289 56.22 30.06 57.89
N THR A 290 57.31 29.31 57.72
CA THR A 290 57.69 28.75 56.42
C THR A 290 56.68 27.68 55.97
N HIS A 291 56.17 26.88 56.90
CA HIS A 291 55.11 25.90 56.65
C HIS A 291 53.78 26.55 56.26
N ILE A 292 53.37 27.62 56.97
CA ILE A 292 52.18 28.42 56.64
C ILE A 292 52.29 29.01 55.23
N ARG A 293 53.45 29.58 54.85
CA ARG A 293 53.70 30.10 53.48
C ARG A 293 53.61 29.03 52.40
N GLN A 294 54.13 27.83 52.66
CA GLN A 294 54.01 26.69 51.74
C GLN A 294 52.57 26.21 51.58
N GLN A 295 51.80 26.14 52.67
CA GLN A 295 50.37 25.78 52.63
C GLN A 295 49.56 26.83 51.88
N LEU A 296 49.81 28.11 52.11
CA LEU A 296 49.22 29.23 51.36
C LEU A 296 49.48 29.09 49.85
N THR A 297 50.72 28.83 49.46
CA THR A 297 51.10 28.67 48.04
C THR A 297 50.38 27.47 47.41
N ARG A 298 50.28 26.34 48.12
CA ARG A 298 49.55 25.15 47.66
C ARG A 298 48.06 25.41 47.48
N LEU A 299 47.41 26.04 48.46
CA LEU A 299 45.99 26.39 48.40
C LEU A 299 45.69 27.40 47.29
N THR A 300 46.56 28.38 47.07
CA THR A 300 46.42 29.37 46.00
C THR A 300 46.54 28.72 44.61
N ASN A 301 47.51 27.82 44.45
CA ASN A 301 47.66 27.02 43.22
C ASN A 301 46.49 26.06 43.00
N GLN A 302 45.88 25.55 44.07
CA GLN A 302 44.68 24.72 44.00
C GLN A 302 43.45 25.54 43.61
N GLN A 303 43.24 26.72 44.19
CA GLN A 303 42.16 27.63 43.79
C GLN A 303 42.26 28.02 42.31
N THR A 304 43.45 28.33 41.82
CA THR A 304 43.67 28.68 40.40
C THR A 304 43.26 27.53 39.48
N ARG A 305 43.60 26.28 39.84
CA ARG A 305 43.18 25.08 39.08
C ARG A 305 41.67 24.85 39.13
N LEU A 306 41.04 25.05 40.29
CA LEU A 306 39.59 24.90 40.45
C LEU A 306 38.82 25.97 39.67
N HIS A 307 39.30 27.22 39.64
CA HIS A 307 38.74 28.28 38.80
C HIS A 307 38.89 27.97 37.30
N ALA A 308 40.03 27.44 36.86
CA ALA A 308 40.21 26.98 35.48
C ALA A 308 39.25 25.84 35.12
N GLN A 309 38.96 24.92 36.06
CA GLN A 309 37.95 23.87 35.86
C GLN A 309 36.53 24.43 35.76
N ILE A 310 36.16 25.43 36.57
CA ILE A 310 34.85 26.11 36.44
C ILE A 310 34.73 26.77 35.07
N ALA A 311 35.74 27.52 34.63
CA ALA A 311 35.71 28.18 33.32
C ALA A 311 35.54 27.19 32.16
N PHE A 312 36.20 26.03 32.24
CA PHE A 312 36.01 24.94 31.28
C PHE A 312 34.58 24.37 31.29
N ILE A 313 34.02 24.13 32.49
CA ILE A 313 32.66 23.63 32.65
C ILE A 313 31.64 24.64 32.12
N ASP A 314 31.80 25.92 32.43
CA ASP A 314 30.90 26.99 32.00
C ASP A 314 30.87 27.06 30.47
N GLN A 315 32.03 27.06 29.82
CA GLN A 315 32.12 27.08 28.35
C GLN A 315 31.54 25.82 27.70
N ALA A 316 31.74 24.64 28.29
CA ALA A 316 31.10 23.41 27.82
C ALA A 316 29.57 23.45 28.00
N SER A 317 29.09 23.98 29.13
CA SER A 317 27.67 24.06 29.48
C SER A 317 26.89 25.08 28.65
N GLU A 318 27.56 26.09 28.09
CA GLU A 318 26.93 27.13 27.28
C GLU A 318 26.52 26.62 25.88
N SER A 319 27.30 25.71 25.31
CA SER A 319 27.04 25.16 23.96
C SER A 319 26.02 24.00 23.94
N LEU A 320 25.93 23.23 25.03
CA LEU A 320 25.12 22.01 25.13
C LEU A 320 23.61 22.25 24.97
N PRO A 321 22.98 23.25 25.60
CA PRO A 321 21.55 23.53 25.45
C PRO A 321 21.14 23.79 24.00
N GLY A 322 21.94 24.56 23.25
CA GLY A 322 21.67 24.83 21.83
C GLY A 322 21.73 23.57 20.95
N ILE A 323 22.63 22.64 21.28
CA ILE A 323 22.72 21.33 20.60
C ILE A 323 21.50 20.47 20.95
N ILE A 324 21.09 20.44 22.23
CA ILE A 324 19.91 19.71 22.70
C ILE A 324 18.65 20.23 22.00
N ASP A 325 18.44 21.55 21.95
CA ASP A 325 17.30 22.17 21.28
C ASP A 325 17.26 21.86 19.78
N LYS A 326 18.42 21.86 19.12
CA LYS A 326 18.52 21.51 17.70
C LYS A 326 18.13 20.06 17.45
N ILE A 327 18.64 19.13 18.26
CA ILE A 327 18.33 17.70 18.18
C ILE A 327 16.83 17.45 18.47
N ASP A 328 16.26 18.11 19.48
CA ASP A 328 14.84 17.98 19.81
C ASP A 328 13.93 18.49 18.68
N ARG A 329 14.24 19.66 18.10
CA ARG A 329 13.51 20.18 16.94
C ARG A 329 13.58 19.25 15.74
N GLN A 330 14.77 18.72 15.43
CA GLN A 330 14.94 17.75 14.35
C GLN A 330 14.11 16.48 14.61
N THR A 331 14.12 15.97 15.83
CA THR A 331 13.35 14.77 16.24
C THR A 331 11.84 14.98 16.02
N ARG A 332 11.29 16.13 16.45
CA ARG A 332 9.88 16.47 16.26
C ARG A 332 9.51 16.65 14.79
N GLN A 333 10.37 17.33 14.01
CA GLN A 333 10.16 17.53 12.58
C GLN A 333 10.13 16.19 11.83
N LEU A 334 11.10 15.32 12.06
CA LEU A 334 11.15 13.98 11.46
C LEU A 334 9.92 13.16 11.81
N HIS A 335 9.48 13.19 13.07
CA HIS A 335 8.27 12.49 13.49
C HIS A 335 7.00 13.02 12.78
N SER A 336 6.86 14.35 12.70
CA SER A 336 5.70 14.97 12.04
C SER A 336 5.64 14.69 10.54
N ALA A 337 6.78 14.75 9.85
CA ALA A 337 6.88 14.48 8.41
C ALA A 337 6.55 13.02 8.11
N ALA A 338 7.07 12.10 8.92
CA ALA A 338 6.79 10.68 8.82
C ALA A 338 5.30 10.35 9.01
N MET A 339 4.65 10.93 10.03
CA MET A 339 3.21 10.75 10.25
C MET A 339 2.36 11.35 9.12
N ALA A 340 2.76 12.51 8.59
CA ALA A 340 2.08 13.15 7.47
C ALA A 340 2.15 12.28 6.20
N GLN A 341 3.32 11.69 5.92
CA GLN A 341 3.52 10.80 4.77
C GLN A 341 2.68 9.52 4.89
N LEU A 342 2.64 8.89 6.07
CA LEU A 342 1.82 7.70 6.30
C LEU A 342 0.32 8.01 6.15
N LYS A 343 -0.13 9.12 6.72
CA LYS A 343 -1.53 9.55 6.61
C LYS A 343 -1.91 9.84 5.16
N GLY A 344 -1.03 10.50 4.40
CA GLY A 344 -1.23 10.75 2.97
C GLY A 344 -1.39 9.45 2.18
N SER A 345 -0.45 8.51 2.34
CA SER A 345 -0.50 7.22 1.64
C SER A 345 -1.73 6.37 2.05
N GLN A 346 -2.17 6.45 3.30
CA GLN A 346 -3.40 5.77 3.75
C GLN A 346 -4.65 6.36 3.07
N VAL A 347 -4.75 7.69 3.00
CA VAL A 347 -5.85 8.38 2.31
C VAL A 347 -5.90 8.01 0.83
N ASP A 348 -4.75 7.86 0.18
CA ASP A 348 -4.68 7.42 -1.23
C ASP A 348 -5.31 6.03 -1.39
N VAL A 349 -4.97 5.06 -0.52
CA VAL A 349 -5.54 3.70 -0.54
C VAL A 349 -7.05 3.73 -0.27
N GLU A 350 -7.49 4.48 0.74
CA GLU A 350 -8.91 4.65 1.05
C GLU A 350 -9.68 5.30 -0.10
N THR A 351 -9.07 6.27 -0.79
CA THR A 351 -9.67 6.94 -1.94
C THR A 351 -9.86 5.97 -3.11
N VAL A 352 -8.86 5.14 -3.41
CA VAL A 352 -8.97 4.10 -4.45
C VAL A 352 -10.11 3.15 -4.12
N LEU A 353 -10.13 2.62 -2.88
CA LEU A 353 -11.15 1.66 -2.45
C LEU A 353 -12.54 2.26 -2.51
N ASN A 354 -12.73 3.48 -2.00
CA ASN A 354 -14.02 4.16 -2.03
C ASN A 354 -14.49 4.42 -3.46
N LYS A 355 -13.63 4.92 -4.35
CA LYS A 355 -14.01 5.17 -5.76
C LYS A 355 -14.35 3.89 -6.50
N SER A 356 -13.51 2.85 -6.37
CA SER A 356 -13.78 1.54 -6.99
C SER A 356 -15.05 0.88 -6.44
N TYR A 357 -15.32 1.04 -5.15
CA TYR A 357 -16.57 0.60 -4.53
C TYR A 357 -17.78 1.35 -5.11
N GLN A 358 -17.73 2.68 -5.19
CA GLN A 358 -18.85 3.47 -5.72
C GLN A 358 -19.13 3.14 -7.19
N ALA A 359 -18.07 3.01 -8.00
CA ALA A 359 -18.20 2.61 -9.40
C ALA A 359 -18.89 1.24 -9.52
N TYR A 360 -18.40 0.24 -8.76
CA TYR A 360 -18.99 -1.10 -8.80
C TYR A 360 -20.45 -1.11 -8.31
N LEU A 361 -20.75 -0.39 -7.23
CA LEU A 361 -22.12 -0.26 -6.72
C LEU A 361 -23.04 0.41 -7.76
N SER A 362 -22.54 1.45 -8.44
CA SER A 362 -23.29 2.13 -9.49
C SER A 362 -23.59 1.19 -10.67
N ASP A 363 -22.61 0.42 -11.12
CA ASP A 363 -22.80 -0.55 -12.22
C ASP A 363 -23.87 -1.58 -11.86
N LEU A 364 -23.82 -2.13 -10.64
CA LEU A 364 -24.81 -3.11 -10.16
C LEU A 364 -26.22 -2.50 -10.07
N ARG A 365 -26.34 -1.28 -9.53
CA ARG A 365 -27.63 -0.58 -9.43
C ARG A 365 -28.23 -0.30 -10.80
N ASN A 366 -27.40 0.11 -11.76
CA ASN A 366 -27.84 0.33 -13.13
C ASN A 366 -28.35 -0.97 -13.77
N LEU A 367 -27.63 -2.09 -13.58
CA LEU A 367 -28.05 -3.41 -14.06
C LEU A 367 -29.36 -3.88 -13.40
N THR A 368 -29.49 -3.70 -12.09
CA THR A 368 -30.73 -4.00 -11.36
C THR A 368 -31.91 -3.17 -11.87
N ALA A 369 -31.70 -1.86 -12.07
CA ALA A 369 -32.73 -0.95 -12.55
C ALA A 369 -33.16 -1.30 -13.99
N GLU A 370 -32.20 -1.54 -14.88
CA GLU A 370 -32.46 -1.93 -16.26
C GLU A 370 -33.21 -3.26 -16.32
N ALA A 371 -32.79 -4.28 -15.57
CA ALA A 371 -33.48 -5.57 -15.53
C ALA A 371 -34.95 -5.42 -15.10
N LYS A 372 -35.21 -4.62 -14.06
CA LYS A 372 -36.57 -4.35 -13.57
C LYS A 372 -37.41 -3.61 -14.59
N LEU A 373 -36.84 -2.60 -15.24
CA LEU A 373 -37.52 -1.84 -16.30
C LEU A 373 -37.93 -2.77 -17.45
N GLN A 374 -36.99 -3.55 -17.96
CA GLN A 374 -37.24 -4.47 -19.08
C GLN A 374 -38.29 -5.54 -18.72
N ARG A 375 -38.28 -6.06 -17.49
CA ARG A 375 -39.31 -6.99 -17.00
C ARG A 375 -40.69 -6.34 -16.96
N ALA A 376 -40.78 -5.12 -16.42
CA ALA A 376 -42.03 -4.39 -16.33
C ALA A 376 -42.60 -4.10 -17.73
N GLU A 377 -41.76 -3.69 -18.69
CA GLU A 377 -42.19 -3.47 -20.07
C GLU A 377 -42.76 -4.73 -20.72
N ILE A 378 -42.11 -5.89 -20.56
CA ILE A 378 -42.61 -7.15 -21.10
C ILE A 378 -43.95 -7.51 -20.44
N GLN A 379 -44.06 -7.36 -19.12
CA GLN A 379 -45.30 -7.67 -18.39
C GLN A 379 -46.47 -6.75 -18.79
N ILE A 380 -46.20 -5.46 -19.01
CA ILE A 380 -47.20 -4.51 -19.51
C ILE A 380 -47.62 -4.89 -20.94
N SER A 381 -46.66 -5.19 -21.82
CA SER A 381 -46.96 -5.60 -23.19
C SER A 381 -47.68 -6.96 -23.31
N ALA A 382 -47.58 -7.79 -22.27
CA ALA A 382 -48.26 -9.08 -22.17
C ALA A 382 -49.61 -9.00 -21.42
N SER A 383 -49.95 -7.84 -20.84
CA SER A 383 -51.24 -7.60 -20.21
C SER A 383 -52.23 -7.05 -21.26
N PRO A 384 -53.40 -7.67 -21.46
CA PRO A 384 -54.33 -7.34 -22.54
C PRO A 384 -55.00 -5.97 -22.41
#